data_AF-A0A959LHB5-F1
#
_entry.id   AF-A0A959LHB5-F1
#
_cell.length_a   1.000
_cell.length_b   1.000
_cell.length_c   1.000
_cell.angle_alpha   90.00
_cell.angle_beta   90.00
_cell.angle_gamma   90.00
#
_symmetry.space_group_name_H-M   'P 1'
#
loop_
_entity.id
_entity.type
_entity.pdbx_description
1 polymer ?
#
loop_
_entity_poly.entity_id
_entity_poly.type
_entity_poly.pdbx_seq_one_letter_code
_entity_poly.pdbx_strand_id
1 'polypeptide(L)'
;SPPRITLNWVADPQNSGYTIHRKAKTANGWGSSIGSALPTGTTWTDTNVVVGQAYEYRVQKNLANYGGGTGNGYIYAGIKVPATLTIGACLLVIDSTFKESLASEIARLQADIAREGWQVSTLYVDRNDPVTLVKTGIKSWSNTTLADNKTVFLLGHVPVPYSGFIAPDGHVPDHQGAWPADGYYAEL
;
A
#
# COMPACT_ATOMS: atom_id res chain seq x y z
N SER A 1 1.54 14.37 -26.33
CA SER A 1 1.67 15.63 -25.58
C SER A 1 2.82 15.52 -24.60
N PRO A 2 3.71 16.53 -24.49
CA PRO A 2 4.79 16.50 -23.50
C PRO A 2 4.22 16.46 -22.07
N PRO A 3 4.91 15.82 -21.11
CA PRO A 3 4.49 15.75 -19.72
C PRO A 3 4.42 17.16 -19.12
N ARG A 4 3.36 17.43 -18.37
CA ARG A 4 3.12 18.73 -17.72
C ARG A 4 2.34 18.55 -16.43
N ILE A 5 2.63 19.38 -15.43
CA ILE A 5 1.87 19.48 -14.19
C ILE A 5 1.34 20.90 -14.08
N THR A 6 0.02 21.06 -14.05
CA THR A 6 -0.64 22.35 -13.85
C THR A 6 -1.06 22.48 -12.40
N LEU A 7 -0.51 23.49 -11.72
CA LEU A 7 -0.88 23.88 -10.38
C LEU A 7 -2.03 24.88 -10.45
N ASN A 8 -3.00 24.75 -9.56
CA ASN A 8 -4.10 25.69 -9.42
C ASN A 8 -4.23 26.08 -7.94
N TRP A 9 -4.52 27.33 -7.68
CA TRP A 9 -4.69 27.86 -6.33
C TRP A 9 -5.75 28.96 -6.30
N VAL A 10 -6.22 29.27 -5.10
CA VAL A 10 -7.21 30.33 -4.87
C VAL A 10 -6.52 31.68 -4.96
N ALA A 11 -7.14 32.62 -5.66
CA ALA A 11 -6.65 34.00 -5.73
C ALA A 11 -6.66 34.64 -4.33
N ASP A 12 -5.61 35.39 -4.04
CA ASP A 12 -5.58 36.30 -2.89
C ASP A 12 -5.58 37.75 -3.39
N PRO A 13 -6.61 38.55 -3.10
CA PRO A 13 -6.67 39.96 -3.50
C PRO A 13 -5.52 40.81 -2.96
N GLN A 14 -4.89 40.37 -1.86
CA GLN A 14 -3.81 41.07 -1.18
C GLN A 14 -2.42 40.71 -1.73
N ASN A 15 -2.35 39.72 -2.61
CA ASN A 15 -1.11 39.26 -3.20
C ASN A 15 -0.56 40.25 -4.26
N SER A 16 0.76 40.37 -4.31
CA SER A 16 1.51 41.19 -5.27
C SER A 16 2.25 40.34 -6.33
N GLY A 17 2.05 39.03 -6.33
CA GLY A 17 2.62 38.09 -7.30
C GLY A 17 3.01 36.78 -6.64
N TYR A 18 3.07 35.71 -7.44
CA TYR A 18 3.47 34.40 -6.96
C TYR A 18 4.84 34.00 -7.49
N THR A 19 5.61 33.31 -6.66
CA THR A 19 6.84 32.62 -7.03
C THR A 19 6.66 31.13 -6.79
N ILE A 20 7.06 30.31 -7.77
CA ILE A 20 6.87 28.87 -7.76
C ILE A 20 8.23 28.23 -7.54
N HIS A 21 8.32 27.39 -6.53
CA HIS A 21 9.49 26.56 -6.28
C HIS A 21 9.13 25.08 -6.42
N ARG A 22 10.14 24.26 -6.70
CA ARG A 22 9.99 22.81 -6.83
C ARG A 22 11.18 22.11 -6.20
N LYS A 23 10.92 21.02 -5.50
CA LYS A 23 11.96 20.15 -4.96
C LYS A 23 11.54 18.67 -5.04
N ALA A 24 12.53 17.77 -4.92
CA ALA A 24 12.26 16.37 -4.65
C ALA A 24 11.76 16.20 -3.20
N LYS A 25 10.96 15.17 -2.94
CA LYS A 25 10.41 14.90 -1.59
C LYS A 25 11.48 14.83 -0.50
N THR A 26 12.64 14.26 -0.82
CA THR A 26 13.78 14.08 0.09
C THR A 26 14.76 15.26 0.11
N ALA A 27 14.53 16.30 -0.69
CA ALA A 27 15.41 17.46 -0.71
C ALA A 27 15.17 18.37 0.52
N ASN A 28 16.27 18.84 1.11
CA ASN A 28 16.28 19.64 2.34
C ASN A 28 15.99 21.13 2.12
N GLY A 29 15.78 21.58 0.88
CA GLY A 29 15.52 22.98 0.55
C GLY A 29 14.81 23.17 -0.79
N TRP A 30 14.21 24.34 -0.98
CA TRP A 30 13.41 24.69 -2.16
C TRP A 30 14.21 25.18 -3.37
N GLY A 31 15.47 25.59 -3.15
CA GLY A 31 16.30 26.18 -4.20
C GLY A 31 15.72 27.47 -4.79
N SER A 32 16.20 27.83 -5.98
CA SER A 32 15.71 28.98 -6.73
C SER A 32 14.28 28.78 -7.22
N SER A 33 13.60 29.90 -7.48
CA SER A 33 12.30 29.86 -8.15
C SER A 33 12.42 29.24 -9.54
N ILE A 34 11.45 28.41 -9.91
CA ILE A 34 11.33 27.81 -11.25
C ILE A 34 10.30 28.53 -12.11
N GLY A 35 9.60 29.53 -11.57
CA GLY A 35 8.60 30.30 -12.29
C GLY A 35 7.88 31.33 -11.44
N SER A 36 7.06 32.15 -12.08
CA SER A 36 6.22 33.12 -11.41
C SER A 36 4.85 33.21 -12.07
N ALA A 37 3.89 33.76 -11.34
CA ALA A 37 2.58 34.12 -11.85
C ALA A 37 2.20 35.53 -11.39
N LEU A 38 1.37 36.19 -12.20
CA LEU A 38 0.85 37.53 -11.93
C LEU A 38 0.05 37.56 -10.61
N PRO A 39 -0.16 38.75 -10.00
CA PRO A 39 -0.97 38.89 -8.78
C PRO A 39 -2.35 38.23 -8.87
N THR A 40 -3.00 38.36 -10.02
CA THR A 40 -4.31 37.79 -10.35
C THR A 40 -4.24 36.37 -10.91
N GLY A 41 -3.03 35.85 -11.16
CA GLY A 41 -2.81 34.51 -11.70
C GLY A 41 -3.15 33.44 -10.66
N THR A 42 -3.97 32.47 -11.06
CA THR A 42 -4.42 31.35 -10.21
C THR A 42 -3.92 29.99 -10.70
N THR A 43 -3.06 30.00 -11.73
CA THR A 43 -2.55 28.80 -12.36
C THR A 43 -1.12 29.01 -12.85
N TRP A 44 -0.33 27.94 -12.82
CA TRP A 44 0.99 27.88 -13.45
C TRP A 44 1.29 26.44 -13.86
N THR A 45 1.95 26.25 -15.01
CA THR A 45 2.22 24.93 -15.57
C THR A 45 3.71 24.67 -15.63
N ASP A 46 4.14 23.60 -14.96
CA ASP A 46 5.48 23.03 -15.09
C ASP A 46 5.53 22.14 -16.32
N THR A 47 6.39 22.49 -17.28
CA THR A 47 6.63 21.71 -18.50
C THR A 47 7.95 20.92 -18.44
N ASN A 48 8.74 21.07 -17.37
CA ASN A 48 10.01 20.39 -17.18
C ASN A 48 9.88 19.25 -16.15
N VAL A 49 8.87 18.40 -16.33
CA VAL A 49 8.55 17.29 -15.43
C VAL A 49 8.79 15.94 -16.12
N VAL A 50 9.17 14.94 -15.33
CA VAL A 50 9.47 13.60 -15.84
C VAL A 50 8.40 12.61 -15.37
N VAL A 51 7.91 11.77 -16.28
CA VAL A 51 7.01 10.65 -15.95
C VAL A 51 7.73 9.68 -15.01
N GLY A 52 7.03 9.21 -13.98
CA GLY A 52 7.57 8.34 -12.94
C GLY A 52 8.20 9.10 -11.76
N GLN A 53 8.38 10.42 -11.86
CA GLN A 53 8.89 11.25 -10.77
C GLN A 53 7.77 12.07 -10.12
N ALA A 54 7.91 12.26 -8.81
CA ALA A 54 7.06 13.13 -8.01
C ALA A 54 7.86 14.31 -7.47
N TYR A 55 7.18 15.44 -7.37
CA TYR A 55 7.76 16.71 -6.94
C TYR A 55 6.88 17.34 -5.87
N GLU A 56 7.53 18.00 -4.92
CA GLU A 56 6.87 18.96 -4.05
C GLU A 56 6.99 20.34 -4.70
N TYR A 57 5.88 21.07 -4.73
CA TYR A 57 5.76 22.42 -5.21
C TYR A 57 5.42 23.35 -4.05
N ARG A 58 6.00 24.54 -4.07
CA ARG A 58 5.65 25.65 -3.18
C ARG A 58 5.22 26.83 -4.04
N VAL A 59 3.96 27.20 -3.92
CA VAL A 59 3.43 28.46 -4.46
C VAL A 59 3.54 29.49 -3.34
N GLN A 60 4.53 30.38 -3.45
CA GLN A 60 4.77 31.44 -2.48
C GLN A 60 4.14 32.74 -2.99
N LYS A 61 3.15 33.25 -2.28
CA LYS A 61 2.55 34.57 -2.51
C LYS A 61 3.37 35.64 -1.82
N ASN A 62 3.51 36.81 -2.45
CA ASN A 62 4.20 37.96 -1.91
C ASN A 62 3.18 38.98 -1.42
N LEU A 63 3.22 39.34 -0.13
CA LEU A 63 2.31 40.30 0.49
C LEU A 63 3.05 41.62 0.74
N ALA A 64 3.60 42.22 -0.32
CA ALA A 64 4.39 43.45 -0.24
C ALA A 64 3.63 44.59 0.48
N ASN A 65 2.31 44.66 0.29
CA ASN A 65 1.43 45.66 0.89
C ASN A 65 1.12 45.41 2.39
N TYR A 66 1.58 44.30 2.97
CA TYR A 66 1.35 43.90 4.35
C TYR A 66 2.67 43.63 5.08
N GLY A 67 3.57 44.61 5.05
CA GLY A 67 4.86 44.53 5.74
C GLY A 67 5.87 43.56 5.12
N GLY A 68 5.70 43.19 3.84
CA GLY A 68 6.63 42.31 3.13
C GLY A 68 6.50 40.82 3.50
N GLY A 69 5.37 40.41 4.07
CA GLY A 69 5.12 39.01 4.42
C GLY A 69 5.02 38.08 3.21
N THR A 70 5.16 36.78 3.44
CA THR A 70 4.93 35.74 2.43
C THR A 70 3.95 34.71 2.94
N GLY A 71 3.10 34.17 2.06
CA GLY A 71 2.28 33.00 2.34
C GLY A 71 2.65 31.84 1.42
N ASN A 72 2.49 30.60 1.89
CA ASN A 72 2.92 29.41 1.15
C ASN A 72 1.76 28.42 0.99
N GLY A 73 1.57 27.93 -0.23
CA GLY A 73 0.78 26.73 -0.52
C GLY A 73 1.70 25.61 -1.01
N TYR A 74 1.48 24.39 -0.51
CA TYR A 74 2.30 23.22 -0.84
C TYR A 74 1.48 22.17 -1.58
N ILE A 75 2.04 21.59 -2.63
CA ILE A 75 1.39 20.58 -3.47
C ILE A 75 2.41 19.47 -3.77
N TYR A 76 2.03 18.21 -3.53
CA TYR A 76 2.84 17.05 -3.96
C TYR A 76 2.17 16.39 -5.17
N ALA A 77 2.87 16.32 -6.30
CA ALA A 77 2.31 15.84 -7.56
C ALA A 77 3.36 15.11 -8.40
N GLY A 78 2.90 14.18 -9.24
CA GLY A 78 3.75 13.47 -10.19
C GLY A 78 2.91 12.78 -11.26
N ILE A 79 3.55 12.35 -12.34
CA ILE A 79 2.87 11.72 -13.49
C ILE A 79 3.22 10.24 -13.48
N LYS A 80 2.24 9.34 -13.26
CA LYS A 80 2.45 7.88 -13.23
C LYS A 80 3.61 7.45 -12.31
N VAL A 81 3.68 8.04 -11.12
CA VAL A 81 4.69 7.70 -10.11
C VAL A 81 4.43 6.28 -9.63
N PRO A 82 5.41 5.36 -9.66
CA PRO A 82 5.24 4.03 -9.12
C PRO A 82 4.85 4.09 -7.64
N ALA A 83 3.82 3.35 -7.25
CA ALA A 83 3.53 3.14 -5.84
C ALA A 83 4.70 2.36 -5.21
N THR A 84 5.24 2.88 -4.11
CA THR A 84 6.30 2.23 -3.32
C THR A 84 5.74 1.68 -2.01
N LEU A 85 4.46 1.30 -2.03
CA LEU A 85 3.81 0.69 -0.87
C LEU A 85 4.28 -0.77 -0.77
N THR A 86 5.10 -1.07 0.22
CA THR A 86 5.45 -2.44 0.59
C THR A 86 5.16 -2.60 2.07
N ILE A 87 4.07 -3.30 2.38
CA ILE A 87 3.57 -3.48 3.75
C ILE A 87 4.10 -4.78 4.34
N GLY A 88 4.28 -5.82 3.53
CA GLY A 88 4.70 -7.15 3.98
C GLY A 88 4.61 -8.20 2.89
N ALA A 89 4.53 -9.46 3.30
CA ALA A 89 4.29 -10.61 2.43
C ALA A 89 3.09 -11.45 2.89
N CYS A 90 2.32 -11.94 1.93
CA CYS A 90 1.13 -12.77 2.12
C CYS A 90 1.32 -14.12 1.42
N LEU A 91 1.18 -15.21 2.17
CA LEU A 91 1.07 -16.56 1.61
C LEU A 91 -0.39 -16.94 1.46
N LEU A 92 -0.83 -17.12 0.22
CA LEU A 92 -2.12 -17.76 -0.08
C LEU A 92 -1.95 -19.28 -0.01
N VAL A 93 -2.55 -19.92 0.98
CA VAL A 93 -2.63 -21.38 1.09
C VAL A 93 -3.98 -21.81 0.53
N ILE A 94 -3.96 -22.52 -0.60
CA ILE A 94 -5.14 -22.73 -1.43
C ILE A 94 -5.43 -24.23 -1.54
N ASP A 95 -6.69 -24.62 -1.31
CA ASP A 95 -7.18 -25.95 -1.68
C ASP A 95 -7.00 -26.17 -3.18
N SER A 96 -6.17 -27.15 -3.52
CA SER A 96 -5.75 -27.47 -4.89
C SER A 96 -6.90 -27.79 -5.85
N THR A 97 -8.07 -28.19 -5.34
CA THR A 97 -9.28 -28.39 -6.17
C THR A 97 -9.77 -27.13 -6.86
N PHE A 98 -9.42 -25.95 -6.33
CA PHE A 98 -9.78 -24.66 -6.91
C PHE A 98 -8.75 -24.10 -7.89
N LYS A 99 -7.61 -24.78 -8.04
CA LYS A 99 -6.50 -24.29 -8.87
C LYS A 99 -6.93 -23.96 -10.30
N GLU A 100 -7.70 -24.84 -10.91
CA GLU A 100 -8.20 -24.66 -12.28
C GLU A 100 -9.57 -23.98 -12.31
N SER A 101 -10.49 -24.40 -11.44
CA SER A 101 -11.89 -23.95 -11.48
C SER A 101 -12.07 -22.50 -11.05
N LEU A 102 -11.17 -21.94 -10.24
CA LEU A 102 -11.17 -20.55 -9.77
C LEU A 102 -9.88 -19.80 -10.17
N ALA A 103 -9.21 -20.21 -11.24
CA ALA A 103 -7.93 -19.61 -11.65
C ALA A 103 -8.04 -18.08 -11.84
N SER A 104 -9.13 -17.60 -12.44
CA SER A 104 -9.39 -16.17 -12.65
C SER A 104 -9.58 -15.41 -11.33
N GLU A 105 -10.32 -15.98 -10.39
CA GLU A 105 -10.63 -15.40 -9.09
C GLU A 105 -9.40 -15.36 -8.21
N ILE A 106 -8.58 -16.42 -8.22
CA ILE A 106 -7.29 -16.49 -7.53
C ILE A 106 -6.33 -15.44 -8.10
N ALA A 107 -6.23 -15.33 -9.43
CA ALA A 107 -5.38 -14.31 -10.06
C ALA A 107 -5.84 -12.89 -9.72
N ARG A 108 -7.15 -12.65 -9.66
CA ARG A 108 -7.71 -11.37 -9.22
C ARG A 108 -7.35 -11.09 -7.77
N LEU A 109 -7.54 -12.05 -6.87
CA LEU A 109 -7.20 -11.93 -5.44
C LEU A 109 -5.70 -11.63 -5.23
N GLN A 110 -4.82 -12.36 -5.91
CA GLN A 110 -3.37 -12.10 -5.88
C GLN A 110 -3.05 -10.67 -6.34
N ALA A 111 -3.69 -10.20 -7.41
CA ALA A 111 -3.48 -8.85 -7.92
C ALA A 111 -4.00 -7.77 -6.97
N ASP A 112 -5.13 -8.00 -6.31
CA ASP A 112 -5.71 -7.07 -5.35
C ASP A 112 -4.83 -6.95 -4.09
N ILE A 113 -4.40 -8.08 -3.52
CA ILE A 113 -3.45 -8.11 -2.39
C ILE A 113 -2.13 -7.43 -2.76
N ALA A 114 -1.62 -7.65 -3.98
CA ALA A 114 -0.40 -7.00 -4.46
C ALA A 114 -0.58 -5.48 -4.63
N ARG A 115 -1.75 -5.02 -5.08
CA ARG A 115 -2.07 -3.57 -5.20
C ARG A 115 -2.17 -2.87 -3.85
N GLU A 116 -2.49 -3.61 -2.79
CA GLU A 116 -2.44 -3.12 -1.41
C GLU A 116 -1.01 -3.09 -0.84
N GLY A 117 -0.01 -3.53 -1.59
CA GLY A 117 1.40 -3.43 -1.23
C GLY A 117 1.97 -4.68 -0.55
N TRP A 118 1.31 -5.83 -0.68
CA TRP A 118 1.84 -7.10 -0.18
C TRP A 118 2.57 -7.88 -1.28
N GLN A 119 3.68 -8.51 -0.93
CA GLN A 119 4.32 -9.52 -1.78
C GLN A 119 3.53 -10.82 -1.67
N VAL A 120 3.00 -11.34 -2.78
CA VAL A 120 2.12 -12.52 -2.75
C VAL A 120 2.87 -13.78 -3.16
N SER A 121 2.75 -14.82 -2.34
CA SER A 121 3.18 -16.19 -2.64
C SER A 121 1.99 -17.14 -2.59
N THR A 122 2.12 -18.34 -3.16
CA THR A 122 1.04 -19.33 -3.16
C THR A 122 1.57 -20.71 -2.80
N LEU A 123 0.81 -21.41 -1.97
CA LEU A 123 1.01 -22.81 -1.61
C LEU A 123 -0.30 -23.55 -1.88
N TYR A 124 -0.32 -24.47 -2.83
CA TYR A 124 -1.47 -25.35 -3.04
C TYR A 124 -1.35 -26.60 -2.17
N VAL A 125 -2.45 -27.00 -1.53
CA VAL A 125 -2.52 -28.18 -0.66
C VAL A 125 -3.70 -29.07 -1.04
N ASP A 126 -3.59 -30.37 -0.81
CA ASP A 126 -4.75 -31.26 -0.85
C ASP A 126 -5.57 -31.09 0.42
N ARG A 127 -6.90 -31.15 0.29
CA ARG A 127 -7.82 -31.04 1.43
C ARG A 127 -7.67 -32.16 2.46
N ASN A 128 -7.03 -33.26 2.09
CA ASN A 128 -6.71 -34.40 2.96
C ASN A 128 -5.24 -34.42 3.39
N ASP A 129 -4.44 -33.42 3.06
CA ASP A 129 -3.06 -33.35 3.51
C ASP A 129 -2.99 -33.35 5.04
N PRO A 130 -1.95 -33.97 5.64
CA PRO A 130 -1.70 -33.82 7.06
C PRO A 130 -1.51 -32.33 7.42
N VAL A 131 -2.16 -31.88 8.48
CA VAL A 131 -1.98 -30.49 9.00
C VAL A 131 -0.51 -30.16 9.28
N THR A 132 0.30 -31.17 9.62
CA THR A 132 1.75 -31.04 9.81
C THR A 132 2.51 -30.73 8.51
N LEU A 133 2.06 -31.27 7.37
CA LEU A 133 2.63 -31.00 6.05
C LEU A 133 2.32 -29.56 5.63
N VAL A 134 1.07 -29.13 5.81
CA VAL A 134 0.65 -27.74 5.55
C VAL A 134 1.46 -26.76 6.40
N LYS A 135 1.58 -27.03 7.72
CA LYS A 135 2.39 -26.21 8.63
C LYS A 135 3.86 -26.16 8.23
N THR A 136 4.43 -27.28 7.76
CA THR A 136 5.82 -27.32 7.28
C THR A 136 6.00 -26.43 6.05
N GLY A 137 5.05 -26.44 5.11
CA GLY A 137 5.07 -25.55 3.94
C GLY A 137 5.01 -24.07 4.32
N ILE A 138 4.12 -23.71 5.25
CA ILE A 138 3.99 -22.33 5.78
C ILE A 138 5.28 -21.90 6.50
N LYS A 139 5.85 -22.76 7.33
CA LYS A 139 7.11 -22.50 8.05
C LYS A 139 8.28 -22.29 7.08
N SER A 140 8.36 -23.12 6.05
CA SER A 140 9.39 -22.98 5.01
C SER A 140 9.29 -21.62 4.31
N TRP A 141 8.09 -21.25 3.86
CA TRP A 141 7.85 -19.93 3.26
C TRP A 141 8.22 -18.79 4.22
N SER A 142 7.80 -18.88 5.49
CA SER A 142 8.09 -17.87 6.50
C SER A 142 9.61 -17.70 6.69
N ASN A 143 10.37 -18.79 6.79
CA ASN A 143 11.83 -18.74 6.97
C ASN A 143 12.56 -18.13 5.76
N THR A 144 12.03 -18.30 4.54
CA THR A 144 12.65 -17.76 3.32
C THR A 144 12.21 -16.34 2.97
N THR A 145 11.12 -15.85 3.57
CA THR A 145 10.54 -14.55 3.24
C THR A 145 11.18 -13.46 4.09
N LEU A 146 11.77 -12.44 3.42
CA LEU A 146 12.52 -11.36 4.07
C LEU A 146 11.65 -10.20 4.58
N ALA A 147 10.35 -10.19 4.28
CA ALA A 147 9.46 -9.14 4.76
C ALA A 147 9.26 -9.22 6.29
N ASP A 148 9.33 -8.08 6.97
CA ASP A 148 9.12 -7.99 8.43
C ASP A 148 7.70 -8.40 8.82
N ASN A 149 6.70 -7.94 8.06
CA ASN A 149 5.31 -8.33 8.24
C ASN A 149 4.96 -9.50 7.33
N LYS A 150 4.46 -10.59 7.93
CA LYS A 150 4.05 -11.81 7.23
C LYS A 150 2.62 -12.16 7.61
N THR A 151 1.84 -12.59 6.63
CA THR A 151 0.47 -13.06 6.85
C THR A 151 0.20 -14.32 6.03
N VAL A 152 -0.71 -15.15 6.51
CA VAL A 152 -1.17 -16.37 5.85
C VAL A 152 -2.68 -16.23 5.61
N PHE A 153 -3.11 -16.50 4.38
CA PHE A 153 -4.50 -16.47 3.98
C PHE A 153 -4.90 -17.87 3.52
N LEU A 154 -5.87 -18.48 4.19
CA LEU A 154 -6.40 -19.81 3.83
C LEU A 154 -7.58 -19.65 2.88
N LEU A 155 -7.53 -20.30 1.71
CA LEU A 155 -8.58 -20.24 0.69
C LEU A 155 -9.08 -21.65 0.35
N GLY A 156 -10.35 -21.93 0.70
CA GLY A 156 -10.98 -23.22 0.45
C GLY A 156 -10.87 -24.19 1.63
N HIS A 157 -10.99 -25.48 1.37
CA HIS A 157 -10.89 -26.53 2.39
C HIS A 157 -9.43 -26.89 2.65
N VAL A 158 -8.66 -25.95 3.20
CA VAL A 158 -7.34 -26.24 3.76
C VAL A 158 -7.53 -27.16 4.98
N PRO A 159 -6.70 -28.20 5.18
CA PRO A 159 -6.81 -29.09 6.34
C PRO A 159 -6.98 -28.32 7.67
N VAL A 160 -7.96 -28.72 8.48
CA VAL A 160 -8.31 -27.99 9.71
C VAL A 160 -7.61 -28.65 10.91
N PRO A 161 -6.64 -27.99 11.56
CA PRO A 161 -6.02 -28.49 12.78
C PRO A 161 -7.00 -28.37 13.96
N TYR A 162 -6.98 -29.36 14.85
CA TYR A 162 -7.77 -29.36 16.08
C TYR A 162 -6.84 -29.30 17.28
N SER A 163 -7.16 -28.45 18.26
CA SER A 163 -6.38 -28.28 19.49
C SER A 163 -7.26 -28.04 20.71
N GLY A 164 -6.69 -28.27 21.88
CA GLY A 164 -7.32 -28.05 23.17
C GLY A 164 -8.07 -29.27 23.74
N PHE A 165 -8.58 -29.08 24.95
CA PHE A 165 -9.43 -30.02 25.67
C PHE A 165 -10.46 -29.21 26.46
N ILE A 166 -11.40 -28.61 25.74
CA ILE A 166 -12.35 -27.63 26.26
C ILE A 166 -13.77 -27.97 25.84
N ALA A 167 -14.77 -27.49 26.59
CA ALA A 167 -16.19 -27.50 26.25
C ALA A 167 -16.70 -26.05 26.30
N PRO A 168 -16.58 -25.26 25.21
CA PRO A 168 -16.91 -23.83 25.22
C PRO A 168 -18.36 -23.53 25.61
N ASP A 169 -19.27 -24.48 25.37
CA ASP A 169 -20.69 -24.38 25.69
C ASP A 169 -21.08 -25.04 27.03
N GLY A 170 -20.12 -25.60 27.75
CA GLY A 170 -20.29 -26.16 29.09
C GLY A 170 -20.81 -27.61 29.16
N HIS A 171 -21.09 -28.28 28.04
CA HIS A 171 -21.60 -29.66 28.05
C HIS A 171 -20.46 -30.68 28.18
N VAL A 172 -20.33 -31.27 29.36
CA VAL A 172 -19.31 -32.28 29.69
C VAL A 172 -20.00 -33.59 30.07
N PRO A 173 -19.60 -34.75 29.50
CA PRO A 173 -18.42 -34.97 28.66
C PRO A 173 -18.63 -34.76 27.14
N ASP A 174 -19.87 -34.62 26.67
CA ASP A 174 -20.19 -34.75 25.24
C ASP A 174 -19.46 -33.77 24.31
N HIS A 175 -19.23 -32.53 24.76
CA HIS A 175 -18.57 -31.48 23.97
C HIS A 175 -17.16 -31.13 24.46
N GLN A 176 -16.58 -31.97 25.34
CA GLN A 176 -15.22 -31.78 25.82
C GLN A 176 -14.21 -32.40 24.85
N GLY A 177 -13.37 -31.58 24.22
CA GLY A 177 -12.36 -32.07 23.29
C GLY A 177 -11.57 -30.99 22.57
N ALA A 178 -10.94 -31.40 21.48
CA ALA A 178 -10.21 -30.52 20.59
C ALA A 178 -11.17 -29.81 19.62
N TRP A 179 -10.89 -28.55 19.32
CA TRP A 179 -11.69 -27.69 18.43
C TRP A 179 -10.83 -27.12 17.30
N PRO A 180 -11.44 -26.69 16.18
CA PRO A 180 -10.72 -26.06 15.07
C PRO A 180 -9.82 -24.91 15.53
N ALA A 181 -8.57 -24.90 15.07
CA ALA A 181 -7.53 -24.02 15.60
C ALA A 181 -6.55 -23.58 14.52
N ASP A 182 -6.99 -22.78 13.53
CA ASP A 182 -6.13 -22.29 12.44
C ASP A 182 -4.88 -21.54 12.93
N GLY A 183 -4.91 -20.97 14.14
CA GLY A 183 -3.73 -20.40 14.81
C GLY A 183 -2.55 -21.36 14.92
N TYR A 184 -2.79 -22.68 14.87
CA TYR A 184 -1.75 -23.71 14.76
C TYR A 184 -0.77 -23.44 13.60
N TYR A 185 -1.26 -22.93 12.47
CA TYR A 185 -0.45 -22.62 11.30
C TYR A 185 0.43 -21.38 11.48
N ALA A 186 0.08 -20.48 12.39
CA ALA A 186 0.82 -19.26 12.67
C ALA A 186 1.83 -19.40 13.83
N GLU A 187 1.84 -20.54 14.52
CA GLU A 187 2.86 -20.88 15.52
C GLU A 187 4.10 -21.43 14.81
N LEU A 188 5.11 -20.58 14.59
CA LEU A 188 6.24 -20.85 13.67
C LEU A 188 7.62 -20.78 14.35
#